data_AF-A0A1D6GTR6-F1
#
_entry.id   AF-A0A1D6GTR6-F1
#
_cell.length_a   1.000
_cell.length_b   1.000
_cell.length_c   1.000
_cell.angle_alpha   90.00
_cell.angle_beta   90.00
_cell.angle_gamma   90.00
#
_symmetry.space_group_name_H-M   'P 1'
#
loop_
_entity.id
_entity.type
_entity.pdbx_description
1 polymer ?
#
loop_
_entity_poly.entity_id
_entity_poly.type
_entity_poly.pdbx_seq_one_letter_code
_entity_poly.pdbx_strand_id
1 'polypeptide(L)'
;MGLVGGVVGFCLGLPIGLAAAYFVYLRYFAAARRLQDPVIKPLRDLDSETLQATIPHIPLWVKSPDYERIDWMNKFIFDMWPFLDKAICKHINRATRPIFDQYVGQYGIESIEFGELTLGTLPPTFQGIKVYEMLEKELVIEPVIRWASTSNVTVNVKVQSFEVTVQLEDLHIMLTPRVILKSLVPSFPCFANLCVSLMEKVCIICAFRLHLIILLKTTNSSFVGIATYRFWIETLVWRCHGNTRLVSICSSNCSSGFCIKKHSQTLE
;
A
#
# COMPACT_ATOMS: atom_id res chain seq x y z
N MET A 1 60.10 30.43 -3.04
CA MET A 1 60.31 29.03 -3.49
C MET A 1 59.08 28.13 -3.32
N GLY A 2 57.94 28.60 -2.79
CA GLY A 2 56.75 27.74 -2.57
C GLY A 2 55.76 27.60 -3.74
N LEU A 3 55.72 28.56 -4.68
CA LEU A 3 54.71 28.56 -5.75
C LEU A 3 55.01 27.54 -6.87
N VAL A 4 56.27 27.37 -7.23
CA VAL A 4 56.70 26.48 -8.32
C VAL A 4 56.49 25.00 -7.95
N GLY A 5 56.77 24.63 -6.70
CA GLY A 5 56.52 23.26 -6.22
C GLY A 5 55.04 22.89 -6.18
N GLY A 6 54.17 23.84 -5.85
CA GLY A 6 52.72 23.64 -5.85
C GLY A 6 52.13 23.42 -7.25
N VAL A 7 52.60 24.19 -8.24
CA VAL A 7 52.14 24.05 -9.64
C VAL A 7 52.55 22.69 -10.22
N VAL A 8 53.78 22.23 -9.95
CA VAL A 8 54.24 20.91 -10.41
C VAL A 8 53.46 19.78 -9.75
N GLY A 9 53.17 19.88 -8.46
CA GLY A 9 52.35 18.90 -7.74
C GLY A 9 50.91 18.82 -8.25
N PHE A 10 50.30 19.96 -8.61
CA PHE A 10 48.94 20.00 -9.16
C PHE A 10 48.89 19.45 -10.59
N CYS A 11 49.85 19.81 -11.45
CA CYS A 11 49.90 19.33 -12.84
C CYS A 11 50.11 17.81 -12.94
N LEU A 12 50.80 17.19 -11.98
CA LEU A 12 51.01 15.74 -11.95
C LEU A 12 49.94 15.00 -11.13
N GLY A 13 49.49 15.56 -10.01
CA GLY A 13 48.53 14.92 -9.12
C GLY A 13 47.11 14.83 -9.69
N LEU A 14 46.65 15.86 -10.41
CA LEU A 14 45.31 15.90 -10.97
C LEU A 14 45.05 14.85 -12.06
N PRO A 15 45.93 14.66 -13.08
CA PRO A 15 45.71 13.61 -14.07
C PRO A 15 45.83 12.21 -13.47
N ILE A 16 46.72 12.00 -12.49
CA ILE A 16 46.85 10.72 -11.79
C ILE A 16 45.59 10.43 -10.95
N GLY A 17 45.08 11.43 -10.24
CA GLY A 17 43.84 11.32 -9.47
C GLY A 17 42.62 11.06 -10.35
N LEU A 18 42.49 11.75 -11.49
CA LEU A 18 41.43 11.52 -12.47
C LEU A 18 41.52 10.14 -13.11
N ALA A 19 42.73 9.68 -13.45
CA ALA A 19 42.95 8.34 -13.99
C ALA A 19 42.59 7.26 -12.98
N ALA A 20 42.98 7.43 -11.71
CA ALA A 20 42.63 6.50 -10.63
C ALA A 20 41.11 6.49 -10.37
N ALA A 21 40.47 7.67 -10.31
CA ALA A 21 39.02 7.78 -10.14
C ALA A 21 38.26 7.17 -11.33
N TYR A 22 38.73 7.38 -12.55
CA TYR A 22 38.16 6.79 -13.76
C TYR A 22 38.30 5.26 -13.76
N PHE A 23 39.46 4.74 -13.34
CA PHE A 23 39.68 3.30 -13.24
C PHE A 23 38.80 2.66 -12.17
N VAL A 24 38.64 3.31 -11.01
CA VAL A 24 37.71 2.87 -9.96
C VAL A 24 36.26 2.94 -10.46
N TYR A 25 35.87 4.01 -11.16
CA TYR A 25 34.54 4.15 -11.75
C TYR A 25 34.25 3.05 -12.78
N LEU A 26 35.18 2.74 -13.67
CA LEU A 26 35.00 1.65 -14.63
C LEU A 26 34.90 0.29 -13.94
N ARG A 27 35.73 0.02 -12.92
CA ARG A 27 35.78 -1.30 -12.29
C ARG A 27 34.64 -1.56 -11.31
N TYR A 28 34.23 -0.55 -10.55
CA TYR A 28 33.17 -0.69 -9.54
C TYR A 28 31.80 -0.26 -10.08
N PHE A 29 31.70 0.91 -10.72
CA PHE A 29 30.42 1.44 -11.17
C PHE A 29 30.00 0.93 -12.56
N ALA A 30 30.91 0.80 -13.53
CA ALA A 30 30.54 0.32 -14.86
C ALA A 30 30.33 -1.20 -14.91
N ALA A 31 31.08 -1.98 -14.11
CA ALA A 31 30.83 -3.41 -13.94
C ALA A 31 29.45 -3.68 -13.30
N ALA A 32 29.02 -2.87 -12.33
CA ALA A 32 27.69 -2.97 -11.72
C ALA A 32 26.55 -2.66 -12.71
N ARG A 33 26.81 -1.91 -13.79
CA ARG A 33 25.82 -1.68 -14.87
C ARG A 33 25.73 -2.80 -15.89
N ARG A 34 26.67 -3.75 -15.92
CA ARG A 34 26.48 -5.02 -16.63
C ARG A 34 25.56 -5.91 -15.81
N LEU A 35 24.32 -5.48 -15.63
CA LEU A 35 23.23 -6.38 -15.30
C LEU A 35 23.22 -7.39 -16.45
N GLN A 36 23.63 -8.63 -16.15
CA GLN A 36 23.41 -9.74 -17.07
C GLN A 36 21.93 -9.77 -17.38
N ASP A 37 21.59 -9.67 -18.67
CA ASP A 37 20.21 -9.87 -19.10
C ASP A 37 19.72 -11.19 -18.48
N PRO A 38 18.59 -11.19 -17.76
CA PRO A 38 18.10 -12.39 -17.12
C PRO A 38 17.89 -13.44 -18.21
N VAL A 39 18.59 -14.58 -18.09
CA VAL A 39 18.41 -15.69 -19.02
C VAL A 39 16.99 -16.20 -18.83
N ILE A 40 16.10 -15.87 -19.76
CA ILE A 40 14.71 -16.33 -19.77
C ILE A 40 14.74 -17.85 -20.03
N LYS A 41 14.61 -18.65 -18.96
CA LYS A 41 14.47 -20.10 -19.03
C LYS A 41 13.00 -20.48 -18.83
N PRO A 42 12.46 -21.45 -19.58
CA PRO A 42 11.13 -21.96 -19.34
C PRO A 42 11.07 -22.71 -18.00
N LEU A 43 9.90 -22.69 -17.34
CA LEU A 43 9.69 -23.26 -15.99
C LEU A 43 10.18 -24.71 -15.83
N ARG A 44 10.09 -25.52 -16.88
CA ARG A 44 10.54 -26.92 -16.90
C ARG A 44 12.06 -27.11 -16.74
N ASP A 45 12.83 -26.08 -17.06
CA ASP A 45 14.30 -26.13 -17.09
C ASP A 45 14.91 -25.39 -15.86
N LEU A 46 14.07 -24.96 -14.91
CA LEU A 46 14.53 -24.43 -13.62
C LEU A 46 14.90 -25.56 -12.67
N ASP A 47 15.97 -25.32 -11.89
CA ASP A 47 16.37 -26.22 -10.82
C ASP A 47 15.34 -26.22 -9.69
N SER A 48 15.25 -27.32 -8.93
CA SER A 48 14.19 -27.54 -7.93
C SER A 48 14.15 -26.44 -6.86
N GLU A 49 15.32 -25.99 -6.40
CA GLU A 49 15.48 -24.89 -5.45
C GLU A 49 14.96 -23.56 -6.02
N THR A 50 15.35 -23.24 -7.26
CA THR A 50 14.91 -22.01 -7.93
C THR A 50 13.43 -22.03 -8.27
N LEU A 51 12.89 -23.20 -8.59
CA LEU A 51 11.47 -23.41 -8.84
C LEU A 51 10.66 -23.22 -7.55
N GLN A 52 11.10 -23.79 -6.42
CA GLN A 52 10.47 -23.56 -5.11
C GLN A 52 10.48 -22.08 -4.71
N ALA A 53 11.59 -21.38 -4.95
CA ALA A 53 11.67 -19.94 -4.71
C ALA A 53 10.75 -19.12 -5.63
N THR A 54 10.51 -19.58 -6.87
CA THR A 54 9.70 -18.87 -7.86
C THR A 54 8.20 -19.14 -7.70
N ILE A 55 7.82 -20.33 -7.23
CA ILE A 55 6.41 -20.75 -7.05
C ILE A 55 5.59 -19.65 -6.36
N PRO A 56 5.96 -19.08 -5.20
CA PRO A 56 5.18 -18.02 -4.54
C PRO A 56 4.83 -16.83 -5.44
N HIS A 57 5.71 -16.47 -6.38
CA HIS A 57 5.57 -15.31 -7.27
C HIS A 57 4.68 -15.57 -8.49
N ILE A 58 4.41 -16.83 -8.83
CA ILE A 58 3.53 -17.20 -9.95
C ILE A 58 2.07 -16.90 -9.59
N PRO A 59 1.27 -16.30 -10.49
CA PRO A 59 -0.13 -16.00 -10.22
C PRO A 59 -0.96 -17.29 -10.06
N LEU A 60 -2.05 -17.20 -9.29
CA LEU A 60 -2.82 -18.37 -8.85
C LEU A 60 -3.52 -19.11 -10.00
N TRP A 61 -3.98 -18.41 -11.05
CA TRP A 61 -4.57 -19.02 -12.25
C TRP A 61 -3.58 -19.87 -13.06
N VAL A 62 -2.27 -19.63 -12.91
CA VAL A 62 -1.24 -20.51 -13.52
C VAL A 62 -0.96 -21.71 -12.62
N LYS A 63 -1.02 -21.53 -11.29
CA LYS A 63 -0.78 -22.59 -10.31
C LYS A 63 -1.93 -23.58 -10.23
N SER A 64 -3.14 -23.10 -10.42
CA SER A 64 -4.37 -23.84 -10.13
C SER A 64 -5.39 -23.56 -11.21
N PRO A 65 -5.87 -24.59 -11.92
CA PRO A 65 -6.84 -24.43 -13.01
C PRO A 65 -8.21 -23.93 -12.53
N ASP A 66 -8.50 -24.06 -11.23
CA ASP A 66 -9.73 -23.57 -10.60
C ASP A 66 -9.85 -22.04 -10.60
N TYR A 67 -8.75 -21.32 -10.83
CA TYR A 67 -8.73 -19.86 -10.85
C TYR A 67 -8.80 -19.35 -12.28
N GLU A 68 -9.83 -18.58 -12.56
CA GLU A 68 -10.02 -17.90 -13.83
C GLU A 68 -9.46 -16.48 -13.78
N ARG A 69 -8.88 -16.04 -14.89
CA ARG A 69 -8.37 -14.67 -15.06
C ARG A 69 -9.50 -13.75 -15.51
N ILE A 70 -9.70 -12.63 -14.80
CA ILE A 70 -10.75 -11.66 -15.13
C ILE A 70 -10.16 -10.34 -15.68
N ASP A 71 -9.60 -10.39 -16.89
CA ASP A 71 -8.98 -9.21 -17.49
C ASP A 71 -9.96 -8.07 -17.78
N TRP A 72 -11.20 -8.41 -18.17
CA TRP A 72 -12.21 -7.41 -18.48
C TRP A 72 -12.57 -6.57 -17.24
N MET A 73 -12.60 -7.17 -16.06
CA MET A 73 -12.90 -6.48 -14.80
C MET A 73 -11.74 -5.56 -14.42
N ASN A 74 -10.51 -6.03 -14.57
CA ASN A 74 -9.32 -5.21 -14.33
C ASN A 74 -9.32 -3.98 -15.25
N LYS A 75 -9.64 -4.15 -16.54
CA LYS A 75 -9.77 -3.04 -17.48
C LYS A 75 -10.88 -2.07 -17.08
N PHE A 76 -12.06 -2.59 -16.71
CA PHE A 76 -13.17 -1.77 -16.25
C PHE A 76 -12.81 -0.91 -15.03
N ILE A 77 -12.17 -1.52 -14.02
CA ILE A 77 -11.76 -0.79 -12.81
C ILE A 77 -10.69 0.25 -13.13
N PHE A 78 -9.74 -0.08 -14.02
CA PHE A 78 -8.73 0.86 -14.47
C PHE A 78 -9.32 2.11 -15.11
N ASP A 79 -10.28 1.93 -16.02
CA ASP A 79 -10.96 3.05 -16.69
C ASP A 79 -11.79 3.89 -15.69
N MET A 80 -12.35 3.26 -14.65
CA MET A 80 -13.15 3.93 -13.62
C MET A 80 -12.33 4.56 -12.48
N TRP A 81 -11.08 4.13 -12.30
CA TRP A 81 -10.24 4.47 -11.16
C TRP A 81 -10.11 5.97 -10.86
N PRO A 82 -9.87 6.88 -11.83
CA PRO A 82 -9.73 8.31 -11.52
C PRO A 82 -11.00 8.94 -10.92
N PHE A 83 -12.16 8.34 -11.16
CA PHE A 83 -13.43 8.76 -10.56
C PHE A 83 -13.64 8.11 -9.19
N LEU A 84 -13.27 6.84 -9.07
CA LEU A 84 -13.33 6.08 -7.82
C LEU A 84 -12.40 6.68 -6.76
N ASP A 85 -11.16 7.01 -7.10
CA ASP A 85 -10.20 7.66 -6.20
C ASP A 85 -10.82 8.91 -5.56
N LYS A 86 -11.33 9.83 -6.38
CA LYS A 86 -11.99 11.06 -5.89
C LYS A 86 -13.21 10.78 -5.02
N ALA A 87 -14.05 9.82 -5.40
CA ALA A 87 -15.26 9.47 -4.66
C ALA A 87 -14.92 8.83 -3.30
N ILE A 88 -13.95 7.91 -3.28
CA ILE A 88 -13.52 7.22 -2.07
C ILE A 88 -12.80 8.20 -1.15
N CYS A 89 -11.88 9.04 -1.64
CA CYS A 89 -11.22 10.07 -0.82
C CYS A 89 -12.25 11.01 -0.18
N LYS A 90 -13.27 11.45 -0.93
CA LYS A 90 -14.37 12.25 -0.39
C LYS A 90 -15.18 11.50 0.65
N HIS A 91 -15.41 10.19 0.45
CA HIS A 91 -16.12 9.35 1.41
C HIS A 91 -15.31 9.15 2.70
N ILE A 92 -14.01 8.83 2.60
CA ILE A 92 -13.09 8.71 3.73
C ILE A 92 -13.09 10.01 4.53
N ASN A 93 -12.92 11.16 3.86
CA ASN A 93 -12.93 12.45 4.53
C ASN A 93 -14.25 12.67 5.31
N ARG A 94 -15.40 12.34 4.71
CA ARG A 94 -16.71 12.45 5.39
C ARG A 94 -16.89 11.47 6.55
N ALA A 95 -16.44 10.23 6.39
CA ALA A 95 -16.57 9.18 7.40
C ALA A 95 -15.66 9.43 8.61
N THR A 96 -14.47 10.00 8.37
CA THR A 96 -13.47 10.23 9.42
C THR A 96 -13.64 11.57 10.12
N ARG A 97 -14.24 12.59 9.49
CA ARG A 97 -14.58 13.87 10.14
C ARG A 97 -15.20 13.74 11.54
N PRO A 98 -16.31 13.00 11.72
CA PRO A 98 -16.91 12.85 13.05
C PRO A 98 -16.00 12.15 14.06
N ILE A 99 -15.03 11.34 13.60
CA ILE A 99 -14.03 10.70 14.46
C ILE A 99 -13.00 11.75 14.89
N PHE A 100 -12.51 12.57 13.96
CA PHE A 100 -11.58 13.65 14.28
C PHE A 100 -12.17 14.68 15.23
N ASP A 101 -13.42 15.09 15.00
CA ASP A 101 -14.13 16.06 15.82
C ASP A 101 -14.28 15.58 17.29
N GLN A 102 -14.30 14.27 17.54
CA GLN A 102 -14.32 13.73 18.91
C GLN A 102 -13.00 13.93 19.65
N TYR A 103 -11.87 13.89 18.95
CA TYR A 103 -10.54 14.03 19.54
C TYR A 103 -10.09 15.50 19.61
N VAL A 104 -10.63 16.37 18.75
CA VAL A 104 -10.38 17.82 18.83
C VAL A 104 -10.87 18.36 20.18
N GLY A 105 -10.02 19.11 20.87
CA GLY A 105 -10.26 19.60 22.23
C GLY A 105 -9.89 18.61 23.34
N GLN A 106 -9.63 17.34 23.01
CA GLN A 106 -9.05 16.38 23.95
C GLN A 106 -7.52 16.43 23.87
N TYR A 107 -6.84 16.21 25.00
CA TYR A 107 -5.36 16.12 25.07
C TYR A 107 -4.59 17.32 24.48
N GLY A 108 -5.21 18.50 24.39
CA GLY A 108 -4.59 19.70 23.83
C GLY A 108 -4.52 19.76 22.29
N ILE A 109 -5.26 18.89 21.60
CA ILE A 109 -5.36 18.90 20.13
C ILE A 109 -6.28 20.05 19.70
N GLU A 110 -5.74 20.97 18.91
CA GLU A 110 -6.46 22.15 18.39
C GLU A 110 -7.21 21.84 17.08
N SER A 111 -6.59 21.07 16.18
CA SER A 111 -7.21 20.69 14.90
C SER A 111 -6.61 19.41 14.33
N ILE A 112 -7.43 18.61 13.66
CA ILE A 112 -7.01 17.46 12.85
C ILE A 112 -7.59 17.64 11.45
N GLU A 113 -6.74 17.77 10.44
CA GLU A 113 -7.17 18.01 9.06
C GLU A 113 -6.46 17.08 8.07
N PHE A 114 -7.18 16.62 7.05
CA PHE A 114 -6.56 16.00 5.90
C PHE A 114 -5.90 17.06 5.02
N GLY A 115 -4.61 16.86 4.72
CA GLY A 115 -3.90 17.60 3.68
C GLY A 115 -4.19 16.99 2.31
N GLU A 116 -3.18 16.37 1.71
CA GLU A 116 -3.34 15.59 0.48
C GLU A 116 -3.91 14.21 0.79
N LEU A 117 -4.97 13.81 0.06
CA LEU A 117 -5.60 12.50 0.19
C LEU A 117 -5.83 11.92 -1.21
N THR A 118 -4.93 11.03 -1.62
CA THR A 118 -5.05 10.26 -2.87
C THR A 118 -4.73 8.79 -2.60
N LEU A 119 -5.51 7.91 -3.22
CA LEU A 119 -5.26 6.48 -3.21
C LEU A 119 -4.24 6.06 -4.27
N GLY A 120 -3.71 7.01 -5.07
CA GLY A 120 -2.72 6.80 -6.11
C GLY A 120 -3.33 6.46 -7.47
N THR A 121 -2.47 6.30 -8.48
CA THR A 121 -2.89 6.15 -9.89
C THR A 121 -3.25 4.71 -10.27
N LEU A 122 -2.80 3.73 -9.48
CA LEU A 122 -2.95 2.31 -9.79
C LEU A 122 -4.15 1.72 -9.03
N PRO A 123 -5.13 1.14 -9.74
CA PRO A 123 -6.27 0.48 -9.10
C PRO A 123 -5.89 -0.87 -8.47
N PRO A 124 -6.76 -1.40 -7.60
CA PRO A 124 -6.71 -2.81 -7.21
C PRO A 124 -6.92 -3.71 -8.43
N THR A 125 -6.22 -4.84 -8.45
CA THR A 125 -6.26 -5.83 -9.52
C THR A 125 -6.74 -7.17 -8.98
N PHE A 126 -7.60 -7.83 -9.75
CA PHE A 126 -8.00 -9.21 -9.56
C PHE A 126 -6.97 -10.11 -10.23
N GLN A 127 -6.23 -10.86 -9.42
CA GLN A 127 -5.26 -11.84 -9.90
C GLN A 127 -5.96 -13.09 -10.43
N GLY A 128 -7.09 -13.47 -9.84
CA GLY A 128 -7.92 -14.56 -10.30
C GLY A 128 -9.19 -14.65 -9.47
N ILE A 129 -10.16 -15.42 -9.96
CA ILE A 129 -11.39 -15.75 -9.24
C ILE A 129 -11.62 -17.24 -9.29
N LYS A 130 -12.08 -17.81 -8.19
CA LYS A 130 -12.60 -19.16 -8.14
C LYS A 130 -14.08 -19.10 -7.80
N VAL A 131 -14.92 -19.70 -8.64
CA VAL A 131 -16.38 -19.74 -8.43
C VAL A 131 -16.83 -21.18 -8.47
N TYR A 132 -17.58 -21.61 -7.46
CA TYR A 132 -18.13 -22.97 -7.43
C TYR A 132 -19.45 -23.02 -6.66
N GLU A 133 -20.30 -23.95 -7.06
CA GLU A 133 -21.57 -24.25 -6.41
C GLU A 133 -21.40 -25.40 -5.42
N MET A 134 -22.06 -25.30 -4.26
CA MET A 134 -22.15 -26.39 -3.29
C MET A 134 -23.52 -27.08 -3.33
N LEU A 135 -23.58 -28.30 -2.78
CA LEU A 135 -24.77 -29.16 -2.74
C LEU A 135 -26.03 -28.48 -2.16
N GLU A 136 -25.87 -27.50 -1.27
CA GLU A 136 -26.98 -26.82 -0.58
C GLU A 136 -27.51 -25.57 -1.33
N LYS A 137 -27.28 -25.45 -2.65
CA LYS A 137 -27.58 -24.22 -3.41
C LYS A 137 -26.90 -23.00 -2.78
N GLU A 138 -25.62 -23.15 -2.46
CA GLU A 138 -24.75 -22.06 -2.05
C GLU A 138 -23.78 -21.75 -3.19
N LEU A 139 -23.62 -20.47 -3.52
CA LEU A 139 -22.64 -20.02 -4.49
C LEU A 139 -21.46 -19.41 -3.75
N VAL A 140 -20.27 -19.95 -3.99
CA VAL A 140 -19.03 -19.46 -3.39
C VAL A 140 -18.17 -18.78 -4.44
N ILE A 141 -17.68 -17.60 -4.08
CA ILE A 141 -16.86 -16.74 -4.92
C ILE A 141 -15.61 -16.35 -4.12
N GLU A 142 -14.45 -16.74 -4.62
CA GLU A 142 -13.13 -16.53 -4.01
C GLU A 142 -12.24 -15.71 -4.95
N PRO A 143 -12.34 -14.37 -4.96
CA PRO A 143 -11.43 -13.54 -5.71
C PRO A 143 -10.09 -13.39 -4.97
N VAL A 144 -9.01 -13.18 -5.72
CA VAL A 144 -7.70 -12.82 -5.18
C VAL A 144 -7.40 -11.40 -5.61
N ILE A 145 -7.33 -10.49 -4.66
CA ILE A 145 -7.18 -9.06 -4.91
C ILE A 145 -5.79 -8.62 -4.46
N ARG A 146 -5.09 -7.89 -5.34
CA ARG A 146 -3.82 -7.24 -5.03
C ARG A 146 -3.88 -5.78 -5.43
N TRP A 147 -3.46 -4.93 -4.53
CA TRP A 147 -3.48 -3.50 -4.74
C TRP A 147 -2.17 -2.90 -4.30
N ALA A 148 -1.33 -2.49 -5.25
CA ALA A 148 -0.09 -1.77 -5.00
C ALA A 148 -0.25 -0.38 -5.60
N SER A 149 -0.29 0.64 -4.75
CA SER A 149 -0.53 2.01 -5.19
C SER A 149 0.40 3.00 -4.52
N THR A 150 0.77 4.04 -5.28
CA THR A 150 1.50 5.22 -4.81
C THR A 150 0.55 6.18 -4.12
N SER A 151 -0.20 5.68 -3.14
CA SER A 151 -1.13 6.49 -2.34
C SER A 151 -0.35 7.51 -1.52
N ASN A 152 -0.92 8.70 -1.34
CA ASN A 152 -0.41 9.71 -0.43
C ASN A 152 -1.58 10.20 0.43
N VAL A 153 -1.53 9.87 1.72
CA VAL A 153 -2.51 10.31 2.71
C VAL A 153 -1.79 11.10 3.79
N THR A 154 -1.95 12.42 3.75
CA THR A 154 -1.36 13.35 4.70
C THR A 154 -2.43 13.80 5.70
N VAL A 155 -2.14 13.63 6.99
CA VAL A 155 -2.95 14.10 8.12
C VAL A 155 -2.13 15.07 8.95
N ASN A 156 -2.64 16.28 9.13
CA ASN A 156 -2.03 17.33 9.93
C ASN A 156 -2.76 17.44 11.26
N VAL A 157 -2.01 17.39 12.35
CA VAL A 157 -2.50 17.49 13.72
C VAL A 157 -1.81 18.66 14.40
N LYS A 158 -2.57 19.66 14.86
CA LYS A 158 -2.04 20.77 15.64
C LYS A 158 -2.31 20.52 17.12
N VAL A 159 -1.26 20.58 17.93
CA VAL A 159 -1.29 20.37 19.38
C VAL A 159 -0.52 21.53 20.03
N GLN A 160 -1.24 22.55 20.48
CA GLN A 160 -0.64 23.77 21.05
C GLN A 160 0.44 24.38 20.13
N SER A 161 1.70 24.44 20.60
CA SER A 161 2.84 24.96 19.84
C SER A 161 3.49 23.92 18.91
N PHE A 162 2.93 22.72 18.79
CA PHE A 162 3.45 21.64 17.94
C PHE A 162 2.50 21.36 16.79
N GLU A 163 3.06 21.20 15.60
CA GLU A 163 2.34 20.73 14.42
C GLU A 163 2.97 19.40 13.97
N VAL A 164 2.15 18.35 13.98
CA VAL A 164 2.55 16.99 13.62
C VAL A 164 1.88 16.64 12.30
N THR A 165 2.68 16.35 11.29
CA THR A 165 2.19 15.85 10.00
C THR A 165 2.55 14.38 9.85
N VAL A 166 1.54 13.53 9.72
CA VAL A 166 1.67 12.11 9.42
C VAL A 166 1.33 11.90 7.95
N GLN A 167 2.27 11.35 7.18
CA GLN A 167 2.04 10.96 5.79
C GLN A 167 2.10 9.44 5.67
N LEU A 168 1.10 8.85 5.02
CA LEU A 168 1.10 7.46 4.60
C LEU A 168 1.42 7.43 3.11
N GLU A 169 2.47 6.69 2.77
CA GLU A 169 2.99 6.48 1.42
C GLU A 169 2.96 4.98 1.07
N ASP A 170 2.93 4.67 -0.22
CA ASP A 170 3.09 3.32 -0.78
C ASP A 170 2.22 2.23 -0.12
N LEU A 171 0.91 2.31 -0.35
CA LEU A 171 -0.05 1.30 0.12
C LEU A 171 0.00 0.04 -0.75
N HIS A 172 0.32 -1.08 -0.13
CA HIS A 172 0.26 -2.39 -0.74
C HIS A 172 -0.63 -3.33 0.08
N ILE A 173 -1.73 -3.79 -0.51
CA ILE A 173 -2.71 -4.69 0.09
C ILE A 173 -2.79 -5.98 -0.73
N MET A 174 -2.74 -7.11 -0.04
CA MET A 174 -3.13 -8.40 -0.59
C MET A 174 -4.28 -8.98 0.24
N LEU A 175 -5.37 -9.32 -0.42
CA LEU A 175 -6.51 -9.96 0.23
C LEU A 175 -7.10 -11.09 -0.63
N THR A 176 -7.58 -12.13 0.07
CA THR A 176 -8.26 -13.29 -0.52
C THR A 176 -9.57 -13.49 0.24
N PRO A 177 -10.62 -12.70 -0.06
CA PRO A 177 -11.92 -12.87 0.56
C PRO A 177 -12.65 -14.05 -0.09
N ARG A 178 -13.54 -14.67 0.67
CA ARG A 178 -14.48 -15.69 0.25
C ARG A 178 -15.88 -15.15 0.51
N VAL A 179 -16.64 -14.99 -0.56
CA VAL A 179 -18.02 -14.54 -0.56
C VAL A 179 -18.90 -15.76 -0.77
N ILE A 180 -19.79 -16.04 0.18
CA ILE A 180 -20.73 -17.15 0.13
C ILE A 180 -22.14 -16.56 0.09
N LEU A 181 -22.84 -16.84 -1.00
CA LEU A 181 -24.28 -16.57 -1.12
C LEU A 181 -25.01 -17.83 -0.67
N LYS A 182 -25.65 -17.77 0.50
CA LYS A 182 -26.38 -18.91 1.07
C LYS A 182 -27.86 -18.80 0.78
N SER A 183 -28.46 -19.97 0.55
CA SER A 183 -29.89 -20.12 0.24
C SER A 183 -30.25 -19.33 -1.02
N LEU A 184 -29.87 -19.86 -2.19
CA LEU A 184 -30.30 -19.29 -3.46
C LEU A 184 -31.82 -19.45 -3.62
N VAL A 185 -32.49 -18.33 -3.80
CA VAL A 185 -33.95 -18.22 -3.89
C VAL A 185 -34.35 -17.65 -5.25
N PRO A 186 -35.52 -17.99 -5.81
CA PRO A 186 -35.97 -17.46 -7.10
C PRO A 186 -36.50 -16.02 -7.03
N SER A 187 -36.26 -15.30 -5.93
CA SER A 187 -36.67 -13.91 -5.72
C SER A 187 -35.44 -13.00 -5.67
N PHE A 188 -35.46 -11.89 -6.42
CA PHE A 188 -34.35 -10.92 -6.42
C PHE A 188 -34.01 -10.45 -4.99
N PRO A 189 -32.73 -10.41 -4.58
CA PRO A 189 -31.48 -10.51 -5.37
C PRO A 189 -30.97 -11.96 -5.59
N CYS A 190 -31.83 -12.95 -5.47
CA CYS A 190 -31.61 -14.38 -5.70
C CYS A 190 -30.81 -15.12 -4.60
N PHE A 191 -30.62 -14.52 -3.42
CA PHE A 191 -30.02 -15.15 -2.25
C PHE A 191 -30.64 -14.60 -0.96
N ALA A 192 -30.69 -15.41 0.10
CA ALA A 192 -31.23 -14.97 1.40
C ALA A 192 -30.16 -14.39 2.33
N ASN A 193 -28.93 -14.94 2.29
CA ASN A 193 -27.83 -14.51 3.15
C ASN A 193 -26.55 -14.32 2.35
N LEU A 194 -25.79 -13.30 2.74
CA LEU A 194 -24.46 -12.98 2.21
C LEU A 194 -23.45 -13.10 3.34
N CYS A 195 -22.49 -14.01 3.19
CA CYS A 195 -21.38 -14.18 4.10
C CYS A 195 -20.08 -13.81 3.40
N VAL A 196 -19.26 -12.97 4.04
CA VAL A 196 -17.93 -12.62 3.56
C VAL A 196 -16.93 -13.02 4.64
N SER A 197 -16.05 -13.94 4.31
CA SER A 197 -14.97 -14.40 5.20
C SER A 197 -13.63 -14.18 4.54
N LEU A 198 -12.61 -13.80 5.30
CA LEU A 198 -11.25 -13.84 4.78
C LEU A 198 -10.70 -15.25 4.87
N MET A 199 -10.08 -15.76 3.81
CA MET A 199 -9.47 -17.10 3.80
C MET A 199 -8.05 -17.08 4.36
N GLU A 200 -7.34 -15.98 4.12
CA GLU A 200 -5.96 -15.76 4.54
C GLU A 200 -5.86 -14.44 5.30
N LYS A 201 -4.79 -14.28 6.07
CA LYS A 201 -4.49 -13.02 6.74
C LYS A 201 -4.26 -11.93 5.69
N VAL A 202 -4.92 -10.78 5.85
CA VAL A 202 -4.65 -9.62 5.01
C VAL A 202 -3.20 -9.20 5.20
N CYS A 203 -2.48 -9.06 4.11
CA CYS A 203 -1.16 -8.44 4.12
C CYS A 203 -1.33 -6.97 3.74
N ILE A 204 -1.00 -6.07 4.67
CA ILE A 204 -1.00 -4.62 4.44
C ILE A 204 0.41 -4.12 4.70
N ILE A 205 1.03 -3.56 3.69
CA ILE A 205 2.35 -2.93 3.78
C ILE A 205 2.14 -1.48 3.41
N CYS A 206 2.60 -0.58 4.28
CA CYS A 206 2.55 0.85 4.06
C CYS A 206 3.78 1.50 4.68
N ALA A 207 4.18 2.65 4.14
CA ALA A 207 5.24 3.48 4.69
C ALA A 207 4.62 4.66 5.42
N PHE A 208 5.15 4.99 6.60
CA PHE A 208 4.77 6.20 7.31
C PHE A 208 5.94 7.16 7.38
N ARG A 209 5.64 8.44 7.12
CA ARG A 209 6.56 9.55 7.27
C ARG A 209 5.99 10.55 8.25
N LEU A 210 6.74 10.80 9.33
CA LEU A 210 6.35 11.71 10.38
C LEU A 210 7.19 12.99 10.29
N HIS A 211 6.53 14.14 10.20
CA HIS A 211 7.18 15.45 10.35
C HIS A 211 6.65 16.12 11.62
N LEU A 212 7.58 16.56 12.47
CA LEU A 212 7.27 17.35 13.66
C LEU A 212 7.81 18.77 13.44
N ILE A 213 6.92 19.76 13.50
CA ILE A 213 7.24 21.18 13.40
C ILE A 213 6.97 21.81 14.76
N ILE A 214 7.95 22.54 15.31
CA ILE A 214 7.82 23.27 16.57
C ILE A 214 7.63 24.75 16.23
N LEU A 215 6.46 25.30 16.54
CA LEU A 215 6.14 26.71 16.35
C LEU A 215 6.58 27.50 17.59
N LEU A 216 7.78 28.10 17.53
CA LEU A 216 8.23 29.03 18.55
C LEU A 216 7.50 30.38 18.38
N LYS A 217 6.55 30.67 19.27
CA LYS A 217 5.84 31.95 19.29
C LYS A 217 6.69 33.00 20.01
N THR A 218 7.50 33.77 19.28
CA THR A 218 8.24 34.91 19.84
C THR A 218 7.33 36.11 20.04
N THR A 219 7.27 36.62 21.26
CA THR A 219 6.48 37.77 21.70
C THR A 219 7.11 39.10 21.28
N ASN A 220 7.34 39.31 19.99
CA ASN A 220 7.38 40.63 19.35
C ASN A 220 7.81 40.50 17.89
N SER A 221 6.99 41.06 17.01
CA SER A 221 7.34 41.51 15.66
C SER A 221 8.04 40.51 14.72
N SER A 222 7.23 39.92 13.84
CA SER A 222 7.60 39.45 12.49
C SER A 222 8.98 38.80 12.34
N PHE A 223 9.12 37.56 12.81
CA PHE A 223 10.06 36.61 12.24
C PHE A 223 9.49 35.19 12.43
N VAL A 224 8.87 34.63 11.38
CA VAL A 224 8.54 33.20 11.33
C VAL A 224 9.84 32.48 10.99
N GLY A 225 10.71 32.33 11.99
CA GLY A 225 11.84 31.44 11.89
C GLY A 225 11.33 30.01 11.95
N ILE A 226 11.04 29.42 10.79
CA ILE A 226 10.76 27.98 10.68
C ILE A 226 12.08 27.29 10.99
N ALA A 227 12.32 26.97 12.26
CA ALA A 227 13.31 25.97 12.60
C ALA A 227 12.71 24.62 12.17
N THR A 228 12.79 24.30 10.88
CA THR A 228 12.55 22.95 10.38
C THR A 228 13.67 22.09 10.95
N TYR A 229 13.50 21.62 12.17
CA TYR A 229 14.24 20.46 12.65
C TYR A 229 13.71 19.30 11.83
N ARG A 230 14.32 19.07 10.66
CA ARG A 230 14.09 17.90 9.84
C ARG A 230 14.70 16.72 10.58
N PHE A 231 14.00 16.29 11.63
CA PHE A 231 14.28 15.05 12.31
C PHE A 231 14.10 13.96 11.25
N TRP A 232 15.22 13.39 10.81
CA TRP A 232 15.25 12.26 9.90
C TRP A 232 14.78 11.06 10.72
N ILE A 233 13.48 10.99 11.00
CA ILE A 233 12.86 9.73 11.38
C ILE A 233 12.89 8.93 10.09
N GLU A 234 13.78 7.92 10.05
CA GLU A 234 13.86 6.97 8.94
C GLU A 234 12.44 6.58 8.52
N THR A 235 12.20 6.45 7.21
CA THR A 235 10.96 5.91 6.66
C THR A 235 10.66 4.61 7.39
N LEU A 236 9.74 4.67 8.35
CA LEU A 236 9.36 3.52 9.14
C LEU A 236 8.41 2.74 8.23
N VAL A 237 9.01 1.85 7.43
CA VAL A 237 8.28 0.84 6.67
C VAL A 237 7.68 -0.11 7.70
N TRP A 238 6.49 0.25 8.18
CA TRP A 238 5.71 -0.62 9.01
C TRP A 238 5.11 -1.68 8.10
N ARG A 239 5.73 -2.85 8.11
CA ARG A 239 5.02 -4.07 7.76
C ARG A 239 4.02 -4.33 8.88
N CYS A 240 2.85 -3.72 8.79
CA CYS A 240 1.69 -4.17 9.53
C CYS A 240 1.33 -5.56 8.98
N HIS A 241 1.96 -6.61 9.51
CA HIS A 241 1.29 -7.88 9.64
C HIS A 241 0.11 -7.63 10.58
N GLY A 242 -0.98 -7.09 10.02
CA GLY A 242 -2.23 -7.01 10.72
C GLY A 242 -2.48 -8.41 11.23
N ASN A 243 -2.49 -8.57 12.55
CA ASN A 243 -3.03 -9.77 13.19
C ASN A 243 -4.56 -9.72 13.03
N THR A 244 -5.00 -9.59 11.78
CA THR A 244 -6.39 -9.64 11.36
C THR A 244 -6.75 -11.10 11.53
N ARG A 245 -7.46 -11.40 12.63
CA ARG A 245 -8.11 -12.70 12.81
C ARG A 245 -8.98 -12.95 11.58
N LEU A 246 -9.18 -14.21 11.22
CA LEU A 246 -10.14 -14.57 10.18
C LEU A 246 -11.49 -13.96 10.57
N VAL A 247 -11.91 -12.91 9.87
CA VAL A 247 -13.18 -12.22 10.15
C VAL A 247 -14.19 -12.78 9.15
N SER A 248 -15.27 -13.34 9.69
CA SER A 248 -16.47 -13.66 8.94
C SER A 248 -17.56 -12.64 9.29
N ILE A 249 -18.15 -12.03 8.28
CA ILE A 249 -19.30 -11.13 8.41
C ILE A 249 -20.43 -11.75 7.61
N CYS A 250 -21.49 -12.17 8.29
CA CYS A 250 -22.71 -12.67 7.65
C CYS A 250 -23.87 -11.71 7.90
N SER A 251 -24.53 -11.27 6.82
CA SER A 251 -25.83 -10.63 6.90
C SER A 251 -26.92 -11.69 7.05
N SER A 252 -27.82 -11.49 8.01
CA SER A 252 -29.05 -12.28 8.15
C SER A 252 -30.24 -11.52 7.56
N ASN A 253 -30.95 -12.16 6.62
CA ASN A 253 -32.09 -11.65 5.85
C ASN A 253 -31.81 -10.39 5.00
N CYS A 254 -31.36 -10.60 3.76
CA CYS A 254 -31.35 -9.58 2.71
C CYS A 254 -32.76 -9.36 2.12
N SER A 255 -33.70 -8.78 2.87
CA SER A 255 -34.98 -8.29 2.32
C SER A 255 -34.94 -6.77 2.11
N SER A 256 -34.89 -6.34 0.84
CA SER A 256 -35.07 -4.97 0.30
C SER A 256 -34.29 -3.79 0.93
N GLY A 257 -33.53 -3.99 2.00
CA GLY A 257 -32.60 -3.04 2.60
C GLY A 257 -31.39 -3.82 3.10
N PHE A 258 -30.19 -3.46 2.65
CA PHE A 258 -28.93 -4.09 3.05
C PHE A 258 -28.70 -3.92 4.57
N CYS A 259 -29.12 -4.90 5.36
CA CYS A 259 -28.90 -4.93 6.80
C CYS A 259 -27.66 -5.80 7.08
N ILE A 260 -26.47 -5.21 7.05
CA ILE A 260 -25.23 -5.91 7.44
C ILE A 260 -25.18 -5.93 8.98
N LYS A 261 -25.57 -7.05 9.59
CA LYS A 261 -25.33 -7.30 11.02
C LYS A 261 -23.88 -7.79 11.20
N LYS A 262 -23.08 -7.07 11.98
CA LYS A 262 -21.72 -7.49 12.35
C LYS A 262 -21.79 -8.60 13.40
N HIS A 263 -21.86 -9.86 12.98
CA HIS A 263 -21.57 -11.00 13.85
C HIS A 263 -20.11 -11.41 13.65
N SER A 264 -19.22 -10.96 14.54
CA SER A 264 -17.84 -11.44 14.58
C SER A 264 -17.82 -12.81 15.24
N GLN A 265 -17.79 -13.89 14.45
CA GLN A 265 -17.44 -15.21 14.97
C GLN A 265 -15.93 -15.41 14.82
N THR A 266 -15.26 -15.58 15.96
CA THR A 266 -13.85 -15.95 16.03
C THR A 266 -13.75 -17.45 15.73
N LEU A 267 -13.10 -17.82 14.62
CA LEU A 267 -12.63 -19.19 14.44
C LEU A 267 -11.29 -19.29 15.19
N GLU A 268 -11.25 -20.11 16.23
CA GLU A 268 -10.03 -20.48 16.98
C GLU A 268 -9.16 -21.47 16.19
#